data_AF-A0A969F0F5-F1
#
_entry.id   AF-A0A969F0F5-F1
#
_cell.length_a   1.000
_cell.length_b   1.000
_cell.length_c   1.000
_cell.angle_alpha   90.00
_cell.angle_beta   90.00
_cell.angle_gamma   90.00
#
_symmetry.space_group_name_H-M   'P 1'
#
loop_
_entity.id
_entity.type
_entity.pdbx_description
1 polymer ?
#
loop_
_entity_poly.entity_id
_entity_poly.type
_entity_poly.pdbx_seq_one_letter_code
_entity_poly.pdbx_strand_id
1 'polypeptide(L)'
;GMLANVVSPIYYIAESPYDVSRGFGETFSSRTTLQEDNEHLRRRVLELSQISQQFVSLRDENARLRELLGSRRRLGAEVLVAELIGILPAPNTLQVEIDKGSEAGVYVGQAVIDAEGLFGQVVEVSAFASRVMLMPMPLTPYPCT
;
A
#
# COMPACT_ATOMS: atom_id res chain seq x y z
N GLY A 1 -18.09 -91.11 -27.58
CA GLY A 1 -16.87 -90.51 -27.00
C GLY A 1 -17.05 -89.02 -27.06
N MET A 2 -17.29 -88.31 -25.96
CA MET A 2 -16.34 -88.01 -24.88
C MET A 2 -15.14 -87.20 -25.41
N LEU A 3 -15.15 -85.89 -25.07
CA LEU A 3 -14.04 -84.92 -25.00
C LEU A 3 -13.40 -84.56 -26.35
N ALA A 4 -13.03 -83.34 -26.71
CA ALA A 4 -12.96 -81.99 -26.16
C ALA A 4 -12.84 -81.08 -27.42
N ASN A 5 -12.95 -79.78 -27.48
CA ASN A 5 -12.62 -78.69 -26.58
C ASN A 5 -13.45 -77.52 -27.09
N VAL A 6 -14.41 -77.08 -26.29
CA VAL A 6 -15.05 -75.78 -26.44
C VAL A 6 -14.03 -74.76 -25.95
N VAL A 7 -13.07 -74.40 -26.80
CA VAL A 7 -12.33 -73.15 -26.64
C VAL A 7 -13.03 -72.14 -27.52
N SER A 8 -14.14 -71.63 -26.99
CA SER A 8 -14.69 -70.36 -27.43
C SER A 8 -13.98 -69.29 -26.61
N PRO A 9 -13.44 -68.21 -27.20
CA PRO A 9 -12.89 -67.13 -26.40
C PRO A 9 -14.05 -66.45 -25.67
N ILE A 10 -14.26 -66.80 -24.40
CA ILE A 10 -14.99 -65.96 -23.45
C ILE A 10 -14.08 -64.77 -23.17
N TYR A 11 -14.18 -63.75 -24.02
CA TYR A 11 -13.62 -62.43 -23.74
C TYR A 11 -14.47 -61.36 -24.42
N TYR A 12 -15.75 -61.32 -24.09
CA TYR A 12 -16.54 -60.09 -24.21
C TYR A 12 -17.56 -60.08 -23.07
N ILE A 13 -17.66 -58.92 -22.41
CA ILE A 13 -18.38 -58.65 -21.16
C ILE A 13 -17.55 -58.96 -19.90
N ALA A 14 -16.44 -58.24 -19.76
CA ALA A 14 -16.06 -57.67 -18.47
C ALA A 14 -15.31 -56.33 -18.66
N GLU A 15 -15.76 -55.47 -19.58
CA GLU A 15 -15.58 -54.03 -19.41
C GLU A 15 -16.60 -53.55 -18.35
N SER A 16 -16.46 -54.11 -17.15
CA SER A 16 -17.05 -53.52 -15.97
C SER A 16 -16.13 -52.35 -15.62
N PRO A 17 -16.62 -51.11 -15.58
CA PRO A 17 -15.79 -49.99 -15.22
C PRO A 17 -15.51 -50.10 -13.73
N TYR A 18 -14.36 -50.67 -13.38
CA TYR A 18 -13.79 -50.51 -12.03
C TYR A 18 -13.34 -49.05 -11.77
N ASP A 19 -13.64 -48.13 -12.69
CA ASP A 19 -13.25 -46.72 -12.65
C ASP A 19 -14.39 -45.72 -12.68
N VAL A 20 -15.61 -46.13 -12.29
CA VAL A 20 -16.68 -45.15 -12.04
C VAL A 20 -16.40 -44.34 -10.75
N SER A 21 -15.59 -44.88 -9.82
CA SER A 21 -15.30 -44.20 -8.55
C SER A 21 -14.28 -43.06 -8.65
N ARG A 22 -13.41 -43.02 -9.67
CA ARG A 22 -12.42 -41.94 -9.85
C ARG A 22 -13.02 -40.64 -10.42
N GLY A 23 -13.93 -40.74 -11.40
CA GLY A 23 -14.54 -39.57 -12.04
C GLY A 23 -15.54 -38.80 -11.15
N PHE A 24 -16.21 -39.48 -10.22
CA PHE A 24 -17.11 -38.83 -9.26
C PHE A 24 -16.35 -38.03 -8.19
N GLY A 25 -15.20 -38.52 -7.73
CA GLY A 25 -14.37 -37.81 -6.76
C GLY A 25 -13.75 -36.52 -7.31
N GLU A 26 -13.24 -36.54 -8.53
CA GLU A 26 -12.60 -35.37 -9.17
C GLU A 26 -13.61 -34.26 -9.50
N THR A 27 -14.81 -34.61 -9.98
CA THR A 27 -15.85 -33.60 -10.30
C THR A 27 -16.47 -32.99 -9.05
N PHE A 28 -16.69 -33.78 -7.98
CA PHE A 28 -17.18 -33.24 -6.71
C PHE A 28 -16.12 -32.40 -6.01
N SER A 29 -14.87 -32.87 -5.95
CA SER A 29 -13.75 -32.13 -5.37
C SER A 29 -13.50 -30.81 -6.11
N SER A 30 -13.54 -30.83 -7.45
CA SER A 30 -13.38 -29.61 -8.26
C SER A 30 -14.51 -28.60 -8.07
N ARG A 31 -15.76 -29.05 -7.91
CA ARG A 31 -16.88 -28.12 -7.64
C ARG A 31 -16.80 -27.53 -6.25
N THR A 32 -16.42 -28.31 -5.23
CA THR A 32 -16.24 -27.79 -3.87
C THR A 32 -15.07 -26.81 -3.79
N THR A 33 -13.93 -27.09 -4.42
CA THR A 33 -12.78 -26.17 -4.43
C THR A 33 -13.10 -24.88 -5.19
N LEU A 34 -13.78 -24.96 -6.35
CA LEU A 34 -14.21 -23.78 -7.09
C LEU A 34 -15.23 -22.93 -6.31
N GLN A 35 -16.10 -23.54 -5.51
CA GLN A 35 -17.04 -22.82 -4.64
C GLN A 35 -16.31 -22.13 -3.48
N GLU A 36 -15.37 -22.83 -2.83
CA GLU A 36 -14.52 -22.27 -1.77
C GLU A 36 -13.68 -21.10 -2.28
N ASP A 37 -13.08 -21.24 -3.47
CA ASP A 37 -12.33 -20.17 -4.13
C ASP A 37 -13.23 -18.97 -4.47
N ASN A 38 -14.46 -19.21 -4.92
CA ASN A 38 -15.41 -18.13 -5.21
C ASN A 38 -15.80 -17.37 -3.95
N GLU A 39 -16.07 -18.07 -2.84
CA GLU A 39 -16.36 -17.44 -1.56
C GLU A 39 -15.16 -16.68 -1.00
N HIS A 40 -13.96 -17.22 -1.16
CA HIS A 40 -12.73 -16.55 -0.75
C HIS A 40 -12.47 -15.28 -1.58
N LEU A 41 -12.64 -15.35 -2.91
CA LEU A 41 -12.53 -14.20 -3.80
C LEU A 41 -13.57 -13.13 -3.48
N ARG A 42 -14.83 -13.51 -3.20
CA ARG A 42 -15.88 -12.57 -2.78
C ARG A 42 -15.55 -11.88 -1.47
N ARG A 43 -15.01 -12.62 -0.49
CA ARG A 43 -14.53 -12.04 0.78
C ARG A 43 -13.42 -11.01 0.55
N ARG A 44 -12.44 -11.32 -0.30
CA ARG A 44 -11.37 -10.37 -0.65
C ARG A 44 -11.91 -9.12 -1.35
N VAL A 45 -12.86 -9.28 -2.27
CA VAL A 45 -13.50 -8.12 -2.94
C VAL A 45 -14.21 -7.23 -1.92
N LEU A 46 -14.91 -7.81 -0.96
CA LEU A 46 -15.57 -7.05 0.10
C LEU A 46 -14.56 -6.29 0.98
N GLU A 47 -13.50 -6.97 1.41
CA GLU A 47 -12.42 -6.38 2.22
C GLU A 47 -11.72 -5.24 1.48
N LEU A 48 -11.32 -5.46 0.22
CA LEU A 48 -10.70 -4.44 -0.61
C LEU A 48 -11.63 -3.25 -0.87
N SER A 49 -12.94 -3.50 -1.00
CA SER A 49 -13.94 -2.44 -1.14
C SER A 49 -14.03 -1.58 0.13
N GLN A 50 -13.98 -2.20 1.31
CA GLN A 50 -13.97 -1.49 2.60
C GLN A 50 -12.71 -0.65 2.76
N ILE A 51 -11.53 -1.19 2.43
CA ILE A 51 -10.26 -0.45 2.46
C ILE A 51 -10.31 0.74 1.49
N SER A 52 -10.84 0.54 0.29
CA SER A 52 -10.98 1.60 -0.71
C SER A 52 -11.88 2.74 -0.20
N GLN A 53 -13.01 2.42 0.43
CA GLN A 53 -13.90 3.42 1.03
C GLN A 53 -13.21 4.22 2.14
N GLN A 54 -12.46 3.55 3.02
CA GLN A 54 -11.68 4.22 4.06
C GLN A 54 -10.62 5.15 3.46
N PHE A 55 -9.93 4.70 2.41
CA PHE A 55 -8.93 5.50 1.73
C PHE A 55 -9.52 6.77 1.10
N VAL A 56 -10.69 6.68 0.47
CA VAL A 56 -11.42 7.85 -0.06
C VAL A 56 -11.74 8.83 1.07
N SER A 57 -12.32 8.35 2.18
CA SER A 57 -12.65 9.20 3.33
C SER A 57 -11.42 9.92 3.92
N LEU A 58 -10.30 9.20 4.06
CA LEU A 58 -9.05 9.78 4.57
C LEU A 58 -8.46 10.83 3.63
N ARG A 59 -8.59 10.65 2.30
CA ARG A 59 -8.15 11.64 1.33
C ARG A 59 -9.00 12.91 1.39
N ASP A 60 -10.31 12.79 1.50
CA ASP A 60 -11.22 13.93 1.59
C ASP A 60 -10.98 14.73 2.88
N GLU A 61 -10.76 14.03 4.00
CA GLU A 61 -10.43 14.67 5.27
C GLU A 61 -9.07 15.37 5.21
N ASN A 62 -8.06 14.75 4.59
CA ASN A 62 -6.76 15.38 4.39
C ASN A 62 -6.86 16.65 3.52
N ALA A 63 -7.62 16.61 2.43
CA ALA A 63 -7.85 17.75 1.56
C ALA A 63 -8.54 18.90 2.31
N ARG A 64 -9.57 18.60 3.11
CA ARG A 64 -10.29 19.58 3.93
C ARG A 64 -9.39 20.22 5.00
N LEU A 65 -8.54 19.44 5.66
CA LEU A 65 -7.57 19.97 6.64
C LEU A 65 -6.56 20.91 5.97
N ARG A 66 -6.08 20.58 4.76
CA ARG A 66 -5.18 21.44 3.98
C ARG A 66 -5.85 22.77 3.62
N GLU A 67 -7.13 22.76 3.25
CA GLU A 67 -7.90 23.97 2.95
C GLU A 67 -8.04 24.87 4.19
N LEU A 68 -8.38 24.30 5.35
CA LEU A 68 -8.49 25.04 6.61
C LEU A 68 -7.16 25.68 7.03
N LEU A 69 -6.04 24.97 6.87
CA LEU A 69 -4.70 25.50 7.11
C LEU A 69 -4.30 26.57 6.09
N GLY A 70 -4.76 26.46 4.84
CA GLY A 70 -4.56 27.47 3.80
C GLY A 70 -5.35 28.76 4.08
N SER A 71 -6.57 28.64 4.60
CA SER A 71 -7.40 29.79 4.96
C SER A 71 -6.84 30.58 6.14
N ARG A 72 -6.18 29.93 7.11
CA ARG A 72 -5.56 30.59 8.27
C ARG A 72 -4.23 31.30 7.93
N ARG A 73 -3.57 30.92 6.82
CA ARG A 73 -2.24 31.41 6.43
C ARG A 73 -2.23 32.63 5.50
N ARG A 74 -3.38 33.18 5.10
CA ARG A 74 -3.47 34.44 4.31
C ARG A 74 -3.19 35.71 5.13
N LEU A 75 -2.24 35.65 6.06
CA LEU A 75 -1.73 36.79 6.80
C LEU A 75 -0.20 36.83 6.63
N GLY A 76 0.25 37.49 5.55
CA GLY A 76 1.58 38.09 5.46
C GLY A 76 2.73 37.34 4.77
N ALA A 77 2.62 36.04 4.50
CA ALA A 77 3.68 35.31 3.79
C ALA A 77 3.08 34.35 2.75
N GLU A 78 3.64 34.32 1.53
CA GLU A 78 3.35 33.27 0.58
C GLU A 78 3.87 31.95 1.14
N VAL A 79 2.96 31.11 1.63
CA VAL A 79 3.32 29.81 2.20
C VAL A 79 3.23 28.75 1.11
N LEU A 80 4.38 28.18 0.75
CA LEU A 80 4.48 27.02 -0.11
C LEU A 80 4.30 25.74 0.71
N VAL A 81 3.34 24.90 0.33
CA VAL A 81 3.13 23.58 0.96
C VAL A 81 3.98 22.54 0.22
N ALA A 82 4.76 21.77 0.97
CA ALA A 82 5.62 20.70 0.46
C ALA A 82 5.33 19.38 1.20
N GLU A 83 5.57 18.25 0.55
CA GLU A 83 5.45 16.91 1.12
C GLU A 83 6.83 16.31 1.38
N LEU A 84 6.95 15.55 2.47
CA LEU A 84 8.14 14.78 2.82
C LEU A 84 8.23 13.55 1.90
N ILE A 85 9.31 13.44 1.13
CA ILE A 85 9.54 12.35 0.18
C ILE A 85 10.70 11.42 0.57
N GLY A 86 11.52 11.81 1.55
CA GLY A 86 12.65 10.98 1.99
C GLY A 86 13.27 11.42 3.30
N ILE A 87 13.95 10.47 3.95
CA ILE A 87 14.84 10.73 5.09
C ILE A 87 16.26 10.41 4.62
N LEU A 88 17.18 11.33 4.86
CA LEU A 88 18.54 11.22 4.36
C LEU A 88 19.50 10.88 5.49
N PRO A 89 20.38 9.87 5.32
CA PRO A 89 21.39 9.55 6.29
C PRO A 89 22.46 10.64 6.30
N ALA A 90 22.56 11.39 7.40
CA ALA A 90 23.59 12.41 7.60
C ALA A 90 24.30 12.21 8.95
N PRO A 91 25.65 12.31 9.01
CA PRO A 91 26.38 12.25 10.27
C PRO A 91 25.93 13.39 11.18
N ASN A 92 25.53 13.07 12.41
CA ASN A 92 25.20 14.02 13.48
C ASN A 92 24.07 15.02 13.19
N THR A 93 23.32 14.88 12.08
CA THR A 93 22.19 15.75 11.73
C THR A 93 21.04 14.92 11.21
N LEU A 94 19.81 15.36 11.47
CA LEU A 94 18.63 14.77 10.86
C LEU A 94 18.26 15.61 9.63
N GLN A 95 18.30 14.99 8.46
CA GLN A 95 17.99 15.64 7.20
C GLN A 95 16.86 14.90 6.50
N VAL A 96 16.00 15.67 5.85
CA VAL A 96 14.85 15.16 5.13
C VAL A 96 14.78 15.78 3.74
N GLU A 97 14.06 15.13 2.84
CA GLU A 97 13.86 15.57 1.47
C GLU A 97 12.40 15.92 1.22
N ILE A 98 12.15 17.04 0.55
CA ILE A 98 10.81 17.55 0.23
C ILE A 98 10.56 17.65 -1.27
N ASP A 99 9.31 17.51 -1.70
CA ASP A 99 8.86 17.51 -3.11
C ASP A 99 8.79 18.90 -3.78
N LYS A 100 9.59 19.86 -3.29
CA LYS A 100 9.65 21.23 -3.81
C LYS A 100 11.10 21.64 -4.01
N GLY A 101 11.39 22.16 -5.19
CA GLY A 101 12.71 22.64 -5.60
C GLY A 101 12.69 24.08 -6.11
N SER A 102 13.72 24.47 -6.85
CA SER A 102 13.84 25.81 -7.41
C SER A 102 12.72 26.18 -8.38
N GLU A 103 12.14 25.20 -9.09
CA GLU A 103 10.96 25.41 -9.96
C GLU A 103 9.72 25.83 -9.17
N ALA A 104 9.66 25.48 -7.88
CA ALA A 104 8.61 25.93 -6.97
C ALA A 104 9.00 27.20 -6.19
N GLY A 105 10.15 27.82 -6.52
CA GLY A 105 10.66 29.02 -5.85
C GLY A 105 11.38 28.75 -4.53
N VAL A 106 11.72 27.49 -4.21
CA VAL A 106 12.48 27.17 -3.00
C VAL A 106 13.93 27.62 -3.14
N TYR A 107 14.51 28.15 -2.06
CA TYR A 107 15.91 28.59 -2.03
C TYR A 107 16.60 28.18 -0.72
N VAL A 108 17.94 28.10 -0.76
CA VAL A 108 18.76 27.74 0.41
C VAL A 108 18.62 28.80 1.50
N GLY A 109 18.50 28.35 2.75
CA GLY A 109 18.30 29.22 3.91
C GLY A 109 16.83 29.50 4.24
N GLN A 110 15.89 29.08 3.37
CA GLN A 110 14.46 29.22 3.62
C GLN A 110 14.04 28.39 4.84
N ALA A 111 13.24 28.99 5.73
CA ALA A 111 12.71 28.32 6.91
C ALA A 111 11.55 27.39 6.53
N VAL A 112 11.55 26.20 7.10
CA VAL A 112 10.48 25.20 6.96
C VAL A 112 9.74 25.13 8.29
N ILE A 113 8.41 25.20 8.23
CA ILE A 113 7.54 25.29 9.40
C ILE A 113 6.55 24.12 9.36
N ASP A 114 6.37 23.42 10.47
CA ASP A 114 5.36 22.38 10.66
C ASP A 114 4.19 22.87 11.54
N ALA A 115 3.38 21.95 12.06
CA ALA A 115 2.25 22.31 12.91
C ALA A 115 2.65 22.86 14.29
N GLU A 116 3.86 22.54 14.77
CA GLU A 116 4.37 22.90 16.10
C GLU A 116 5.28 24.13 16.04
N GLY A 117 5.86 24.45 14.88
CA GLY A 117 6.65 25.65 14.67
C GLY A 117 7.76 25.45 13.66
N LEU A 118 8.93 26.02 13.94
CA LEU A 118 10.10 25.90 13.07
C LEU A 118 10.57 24.43 13.02
N PHE A 119 10.42 23.80 11.87
CA PHE A 119 10.81 22.42 11.63
C PHE A 119 12.29 22.32 11.21
N GLY A 120 12.75 23.26 10.39
CA GLY A 120 14.12 23.22 9.86
C GLY A 120 14.45 24.35 8.89
N GLN A 121 15.57 24.18 8.21
CA GLN A 121 16.05 25.10 7.19
C GLN A 121 16.50 24.34 5.94
N VAL A 122 16.15 24.88 4.76
CA VAL A 122 16.62 24.34 3.48
C VAL A 122 18.13 24.52 3.36
N VAL A 123 18.86 23.43 3.11
CA VAL A 123 20.32 23.41 3.00
C VAL A 123 20.82 23.08 1.59
N GLU A 124 19.97 22.47 0.77
CA GLU A 124 20.29 22.14 -0.62
C GLU A 124 19.01 22.19 -1.45
N VAL A 125 19.10 22.66 -2.69
CA VAL A 125 17.95 22.80 -3.61
C VAL A 125 18.32 22.23 -4.97
N SER A 126 17.50 21.31 -5.45
CA SER A 126 17.48 20.83 -6.84
C SER A 126 16.27 21.40 -7.58
N ALA A 127 16.12 21.08 -8.87
CA ALA A 127 14.99 21.59 -9.68
C ALA A 127 13.63 21.24 -9.08
N PHE A 128 13.45 19.99 -8.62
CA PHE A 128 12.14 19.46 -8.18
C PHE A 128 12.09 19.00 -6.72
N ALA A 129 13.23 18.99 -6.03
CA ALA A 129 13.32 18.55 -4.64
C ALA A 129 14.30 19.42 -3.87
N SER A 130 14.15 19.46 -2.55
CA SER A 130 15.07 20.18 -1.66
C SER A 130 15.37 19.38 -0.42
N ARG A 131 16.56 19.59 0.14
CA ARG A 131 16.99 19.02 1.40
C ARG A 131 16.80 19.99 2.53
N VAL A 132 16.18 19.53 3.60
CA VAL A 132 15.92 20.29 4.82
C VAL A 132 16.73 19.69 5.95
N MET A 133 17.54 20.52 6.59
CA MET A 133 18.17 20.17 7.86
C MET A 133 17.20 20.52 8.98
N LEU A 134 16.88 19.53 9.81
CA LEU A 134 16.02 19.76 10.96
C LEU A 134 16.80 20.52 12.02
N MET A 135 16.15 21.49 12.65
CA MET A 135 16.73 22.12 13.83
C MET A 135 16.50 21.18 15.02
N PRO A 136 17.56 20.70 15.70
CA PRO A 136 17.38 19.92 16.90
C PRO A 136 16.71 20.83 17.95
N MET A 137 15.45 20.52 18.30
CA MET A 137 14.83 21.13 19.46
C MET A 137 15.68 20.76 20.69
N PRO A 138 16.23 21.73 21.45
CA PRO A 138 16.95 21.40 22.66
C PRO A 138 15.94 20.82 23.68
N LEU A 139 16.13 19.57 24.10
CA LEU A 139 15.36 18.92 25.16
C LEU A 139 15.72 19.45 26.58
N THR A 140 16.17 20.69 26.70
CA THR A 140 16.56 21.28 27.98
C THR A 140 15.46 22.23 28.47
N PRO A 141 14.84 21.97 29.64
CA PRO A 141 14.04 22.97 30.31
C PRO A 141 14.98 24.09 30.75
N TYR A 142 14.86 25.27 30.15
CA TYR A 142 15.50 26.47 30.68
C TYR A 142 14.84 26.81 32.03
N PRO A 143 15.57 26.85 33.15
CA PRO A 143 15.01 27.36 34.39
C PRO A 143 14.89 28.89 34.26
N CYS A 144 13.67 29.40 34.39
CA CYS A 144 13.45 30.83 34.55
C CYS A 144 13.95 31.25 35.94
N THR A 145 14.99 32.07 35.99
CA THR A 145 15.35 32.91 37.15
C THR A 145 14.86 34.32 36.93
#